data_AF-A2TEG4-F1
#
_entry.id   AF-A2TEG4-F1
#
_cell.length_a   1.000
_cell.length_b   1.000
_cell.length_c   1.000
_cell.angle_alpha   90.00
_cell.angle_beta   90.00
_cell.angle_gamma   90.00
#
_symmetry.space_group_name_H-M   'P 1'
#
loop_
_entity.id
_entity.type
_entity.pdbx_description
1 polymer ?
#
loop_
_entity_poly.entity_id
_entity_poly.type
_entity_poly.pdbx_seq_one_letter_code
_entity_poly.pdbx_strand_id
1 'polypeptide(L)'
;SGYSKWHLQRMFRSTTGHALGSYIRERRLSQAAQALRSTPRPILDIALQYHFDSQPSFSRAFKKQFGKTPAVYRRTTRWDVAEWPAQPVELEAEPRHDVPTLPRWYAGKPPEGVCTTWMGLR
;
A
#
# COMPACT_ATOMS: atom_id res chain seq x y z
N SER A 1 12.67 -1.13 -15.86
CA SER A 1 12.16 -0.64 -14.56
C SER A 1 13.33 -0.21 -13.70
N GLY A 2 13.49 1.09 -13.41
CA GLY A 2 14.80 1.70 -13.11
C GLY A 2 15.15 2.01 -11.65
N TYR A 3 14.50 1.40 -10.65
CA TYR A 3 14.85 1.66 -9.24
C TYR A 3 14.95 0.37 -8.43
N SER A 4 16.00 0.29 -7.60
CA SER A 4 16.20 -0.81 -6.65
C SER A 4 15.31 -0.62 -5.41
N LYS A 5 14.99 -1.73 -4.72
CA LYS A 5 14.23 -1.73 -3.47
C LYS A 5 14.81 -0.74 -2.44
N TRP A 6 16.14 -0.67 -2.35
CA TRP A 6 16.83 0.21 -1.43
C TRP A 6 16.68 1.69 -1.80
N HIS A 7 16.73 2.01 -3.09
CA HIS A 7 16.53 3.39 -3.58
C HIS A 7 15.13 3.89 -3.19
N LEU A 8 14.10 3.07 -3.39
CA LEU A 8 12.73 3.41 -3.01
C LEU A 8 12.55 3.58 -1.49
N GLN A 9 13.14 2.70 -0.69
CA GLN A 9 13.10 2.81 0.77
C GLN A 9 13.74 4.10 1.27
N ARG A 10 14.86 4.53 0.67
CA ARG A 10 15.54 5.76 1.03
C ARG A 10 14.71 6.98 0.65
N MET A 11 14.20 7.03 -0.58
CA MET A 11 13.33 8.12 -1.05
C MET A 11 12.07 8.26 -0.18
N PHE A 12 11.41 7.15 0.14
CA PHE A 12 10.24 7.16 1.01
C PHE A 12 10.57 7.68 2.41
N ARG A 13 11.71 7.25 2.98
CA ARG A 13 12.13 7.71 4.31
C ARG A 13 12.52 9.18 4.30
N SER A 14 13.12 9.71 3.23
CA SER A 14 13.46 11.13 3.14
C SER A 14 12.23 12.03 2.99
N THR A 15 11.19 11.58 2.30
CA THR A 15 9.96 12.37 2.13
C THR A 15 9.02 12.27 3.34
N THR A 16 8.83 11.05 3.86
CA THR A 16 7.83 10.76 4.91
C THR A 16 8.41 10.77 6.32
N GLY A 17 9.73 10.62 6.47
CA GLY A 17 10.37 10.42 7.78
C GLY A 17 10.13 9.03 8.39
N HIS A 18 9.38 8.16 7.72
CA HIS A 18 9.05 6.81 8.21
C HIS A 18 9.71 5.71 7.39
N ALA A 19 10.01 4.59 8.04
CA ALA A 19 10.48 3.41 7.35
C ALA A 19 9.32 2.76 6.58
N LEU A 20 9.49 2.56 5.27
CA LEU A 20 8.46 2.00 4.38
C LEU A 20 7.80 0.73 4.92
N GLY A 21 8.60 -0.22 5.43
CA GLY A 21 8.07 -1.48 5.95
C GLY A 21 7.23 -1.32 7.22
N SER A 22 7.59 -0.38 8.10
CA SER A 22 6.78 -0.06 9.28
C SER A 22 5.50 0.63 8.88
N TYR A 23 5.59 1.59 7.96
CA TYR A 23 4.44 2.31 7.45
C TYR A 23 3.39 1.38 6.81
N ILE A 24 3.82 0.46 5.93
CA ILE A 24 2.90 -0.52 5.31
C ILE A 24 2.21 -1.37 6.39
N ARG A 25 2.96 -1.80 7.41
CA ARG A 25 2.42 -2.63 8.50
C ARG A 25 1.38 -1.86 9.32
N GLU A 26 1.68 -0.62 9.68
CA GLU A 26 0.77 0.26 10.43
C GLU A 26 -0.51 0.54 9.64
N ARG A 27 -0.39 0.82 8.34
CA ARG A 27 -1.55 1.02 7.46
C ARG A 27 -2.44 -0.23 7.37
N ARG A 28 -1.84 -1.42 7.24
CA ARG A 28 -2.57 -2.70 7.24
C ARG A 28 -3.31 -2.93 8.56
N LEU A 29 -2.67 -2.63 9.70
CA LEU A 29 -3.27 -2.76 11.02
C LEU A 29 -4.44 -1.79 11.22
N SER A 30 -4.32 -0.55 10.74
CA SER A 30 -5.41 0.43 10.77
C SER A 30 -6.63 -0.03 9.95
N GLN A 31 -6.41 -0.57 8.76
CA GLN A 31 -7.50 -1.16 7.97
C GLN A 31 -8.12 -2.39 8.66
N ALA A 32 -7.30 -3.26 9.24
CA ALA A 32 -7.77 -4.40 10.01
C ALA A 32 -8.60 -3.99 11.24
N ALA A 33 -8.25 -2.89 11.90
CA ALA A 33 -9.02 -2.32 13.01
C ALA A 33 -10.42 -1.91 12.56
N GLN A 34 -10.54 -1.29 11.39
CA GLN A 34 -11.82 -0.94 10.79
C GLN A 34 -12.64 -2.20 10.47
N ALA A 35 -12.03 -3.22 9.85
CA ALA A 35 -12.68 -4.49 9.52
C ALA A 35 -13.17 -5.27 10.76
N LEU A 36 -12.41 -5.22 11.87
CA LEU A 36 -12.79 -5.84 13.13
C LEU A 36 -14.09 -5.28 13.71
N ARG A 37 -14.43 -4.03 13.38
CA ARG A 37 -15.64 -3.34 13.84
C ARG A 37 -16.79 -3.46 12.86
N SER A 38 -16.51 -3.32 11.57
CA SER A 38 -17.55 -3.38 10.54
C SER A 38 -18.07 -4.79 10.29
N THR A 39 -17.29 -5.82 10.64
CA THR A 39 -17.65 -7.21 10.37
C THR A 39 -17.59 -8.10 11.62
N PRO A 40 -18.46 -9.13 11.72
CA PRO A 40 -18.40 -10.14 12.78
C PRO A 40 -17.37 -11.25 12.50
N ARG A 41 -16.59 -11.16 11.42
CA ARG A 41 -15.64 -12.21 10.98
C ARG A 41 -14.65 -12.61 12.09
N PRO A 42 -14.15 -13.85 12.11
CA PRO A 42 -13.16 -14.26 13.12
C PRO A 42 -11.85 -13.47 12.95
N ILE A 43 -11.14 -13.28 14.07
CA ILE A 43 -9.91 -12.47 14.10
C ILE A 43 -8.82 -13.08 13.20
N LEU A 44 -8.75 -14.40 13.11
CA LEU A 44 -7.80 -15.12 12.26
C LEU A 44 -8.00 -14.77 10.77
N ASP A 45 -9.24 -14.79 10.28
CA ASP A 45 -9.54 -14.46 8.88
C ASP A 45 -9.14 -13.03 8.53
N ILE A 46 -9.41 -12.09 9.43
CA ILE A 46 -9.04 -10.69 9.26
C ILE A 46 -7.51 -10.58 9.24
N ALA A 47 -6.81 -11.25 10.16
CA ALA A 47 -5.34 -11.27 10.16
C ALA A 47 -4.77 -11.77 8.83
N LEU A 48 -5.30 -12.88 8.30
CA LEU A 48 -4.88 -13.45 7.02
C LEU A 48 -5.19 -12.51 5.84
N GLN A 49 -6.36 -11.87 5.82
CA GLN A 49 -6.73 -10.90 4.79
C GLN A 49 -5.75 -9.71 4.74
N TYR A 50 -5.26 -9.27 5.90
CA TYR A 50 -4.27 -8.19 6.01
C TYR A 50 -2.82 -8.70 6.03
N HIS A 51 -2.57 -9.91 5.51
CA HIS A 51 -1.26 -10.49 5.25
C HIS A 51 -0.40 -10.68 6.51
N PHE A 52 -1.03 -11.14 7.59
CA PHE A 52 -0.31 -11.67 8.75
C PHE A 52 -0.30 -13.20 8.69
N ASP A 53 0.84 -13.81 9.00
CA ASP A 53 1.00 -15.27 8.93
C ASP A 53 0.19 -16.03 9.99
N SER A 54 -0.12 -15.36 11.11
CA SER A 54 -0.84 -15.98 12.22
C SER A 54 -1.54 -14.97 13.12
N GLN A 55 -2.59 -15.44 13.82
CA GLN A 55 -3.33 -14.64 14.80
C GLN A 55 -2.47 -14.10 15.96
N PRO A 56 -1.50 -14.85 16.54
CA PRO A 56 -0.60 -14.31 17.56
C PRO A 56 0.30 -13.18 17.05
N SER A 57 0.81 -13.28 15.82
CA SER A 57 1.61 -12.23 15.18
C SER A 57 0.79 -10.95 15.03
N PHE A 58 -0.43 -11.08 14.50
CA PHE A 58 -1.38 -9.97 14.40
C PHE A 58 -1.71 -9.36 15.76
N SER A 59 -2.01 -10.18 16.76
CA SER A 59 -2.40 -9.70 18.10
C SER A 59 -1.28 -8.91 18.79
N ARG A 60 -0.03 -9.33 18.64
CA ARG A 60 1.14 -8.60 19.15
C ARG A 60 1.32 -7.26 18.45
N ALA A 61 1.24 -7.25 17.12
CA ALA A 61 1.39 -6.03 16.33
C ALA A 61 0.25 -5.04 16.58
N PHE A 62 -1.00 -5.53 16.67
CA PHE A 62 -2.18 -4.74 16.97
C PHE A 62 -2.10 -4.13 18.38
N LYS A 63 -1.72 -4.92 19.39
CA LYS A 63 -1.53 -4.41 20.76
C LYS A 63 -0.42 -3.36 20.83
N LYS A 64 0.66 -3.51 20.05
CA LYS A 64 1.74 -2.52 19.99
C LYS A 64 1.26 -1.16 19.44
N GLN A 65 0.35 -1.17 18.47
CA GLN A 65 -0.14 0.06 17.84
C GLN A 65 -1.31 0.70 18.60
N PHE A 66 -2.27 -0.09 19.07
CA PHE A 66 -3.52 0.40 19.68
C PHE A 66 -3.60 0.21 21.20
N GLY A 67 -2.55 -0.32 21.83
CA GLY A 67 -2.49 -0.59 23.27
C GLY A 67 -3.39 -1.75 23.77
N LYS A 68 -4.34 -2.21 22.96
CA LYS A 68 -5.37 -3.20 23.32
C LYS A 68 -5.30 -4.41 22.39
N THR A 69 -5.73 -5.60 22.83
CA THR A 69 -5.81 -6.78 21.95
C THR A 69 -7.00 -6.66 21.00
N PRO A 70 -6.98 -7.28 19.81
CA PRO A 70 -8.08 -7.18 18.85
C PRO A 70 -9.43 -7.67 19.40
N ALA A 71 -9.42 -8.66 20.30
CA ALA A 71 -10.62 -9.16 20.98
C ALA A 71 -11.20 -8.15 22.00
N VAL A 72 -10.33 -7.44 22.73
CA VAL A 72 -10.75 -6.35 23.63
C VAL A 72 -11.23 -5.16 22.81
N TYR A 73 -10.51 -4.84 21.74
CA TYR A 73 -10.85 -3.78 20.82
C TYR A 73 -12.26 -3.98 20.27
N ARG A 74 -12.61 -5.15 19.74
CA ARG A 74 -13.97 -5.44 19.24
C ARG A 74 -15.07 -5.24 20.29
N ARG A 75 -14.81 -5.55 21.56
CA ARG A 75 -15.79 -5.43 22.66
C ARG A 75 -15.96 -4.00 23.19
N THR A 76 -15.05 -3.09 22.86
CA THR A 76 -15.06 -1.74 23.44
C THR A 76 -16.15 -0.89 22.76
N THR A 77 -17.15 -0.40 23.49
CA THR A 77 -18.27 0.39 22.90
C THR A 77 -17.84 1.78 22.43
N ARG A 78 -16.87 2.39 23.11
CA ARG A 78 -16.39 3.74 22.79
C ARG A 78 -15.23 3.67 21.79
N TRP A 79 -15.40 4.32 20.66
CA TRP A 79 -14.34 4.58 19.70
C TRP A 79 -13.81 5.99 19.97
N ASP A 80 -12.61 6.09 20.51
CA ASP A 80 -11.91 7.37 20.57
C ASP A 80 -11.14 7.53 19.24
N VAL A 81 -11.73 8.27 18.29
CA VAL A 81 -11.12 8.58 16.97
C VAL A 81 -9.71 9.18 17.13
N ALA A 82 -9.49 9.85 18.27
CA ALA A 82 -8.23 10.46 18.65
C ALA A 82 -7.08 9.45 18.86
N GLU A 83 -7.37 8.16 19.09
CA GLU A 83 -6.34 7.12 19.26
C GLU A 83 -5.79 6.57 17.94
N TRP A 84 -6.28 7.00 16.76
CA TRP A 84 -5.89 6.45 15.46
C TRP A 84 -4.45 6.88 15.06
N PRO A 85 -3.44 6.01 15.18
CA PRO A 85 -2.08 6.35 14.80
C PRO A 85 -1.93 6.07 13.30
N ALA A 86 -1.31 7.02 12.61
CA ALA A 86 -1.19 7.13 11.16
C ALA A 86 -2.47 7.65 10.49
N GLN A 87 -2.56 8.98 10.46
CA GLN A 87 -3.08 9.68 9.30
C GLN A 87 -2.44 9.04 8.05
N PRO A 88 -3.22 8.76 6.99
CA PRO A 88 -2.60 8.51 5.70
C PRO A 88 -1.57 9.60 5.49
N VAL A 89 -0.34 9.24 5.07
CA VAL A 89 0.46 10.22 4.36
C VAL A 89 -0.44 10.59 3.18
N GLU A 90 -1.06 11.77 3.26
CA GLU A 90 -1.42 12.51 2.07
C GLU A 90 -0.08 12.63 1.35
N LEU A 91 0.19 11.69 0.44
CA LEU A 91 1.00 12.05 -0.69
C LEU A 91 0.16 13.16 -1.30
N GLU A 92 0.47 14.40 -0.92
CA GLU A 92 0.14 15.60 -1.66
C GLU A 92 0.15 15.15 -3.11
N ALA A 93 -1.03 15.04 -3.73
CA ALA A 93 -1.15 14.53 -5.08
C ALA A 93 -0.16 15.35 -5.90
N GLU A 94 0.91 14.71 -6.39
CA GLU A 94 2.11 15.38 -6.89
C GLU A 94 1.73 16.62 -7.71
N PRO A 95 2.44 17.76 -7.56
CA PRO A 95 2.30 18.84 -8.51
C PRO A 95 2.62 18.24 -9.87
N ARG A 96 1.59 18.10 -10.72
CA ARG A 96 1.60 17.51 -12.06
C ARG A 96 3.02 17.42 -12.59
N HIS A 97 3.70 16.30 -12.35
CA HIS A 97 4.91 16.04 -13.09
C HIS A 97 4.41 15.88 -14.52
N ASP A 98 4.74 16.86 -15.36
CA ASP A 98 4.51 16.81 -16.78
C ASP A 98 5.00 15.44 -17.23
N VAL A 99 4.04 14.53 -17.44
CA VAL A 99 4.28 13.33 -18.21
C VAL A 99 4.84 13.89 -19.50
N PRO A 100 6.09 13.59 -19.89
CA PRO A 100 6.59 14.07 -21.16
C PRO A 100 5.58 13.55 -22.17
N THR A 101 4.77 14.45 -22.73
CA THR A 101 3.85 14.09 -23.80
C THR A 101 4.73 13.41 -24.80
N LEU A 102 4.55 12.09 -24.96
CA LEU A 102 5.30 11.33 -25.94
C LEU A 102 5.18 12.12 -27.24
N PRO A 103 6.29 12.48 -27.89
CA PRO A 103 6.23 13.22 -29.13
C PRO A 103 5.23 12.53 -30.07
N ARG A 104 4.45 13.31 -30.81
CA ARG A 104 3.34 12.83 -31.64
C ARG A 104 3.71 11.69 -32.60
N TRP A 105 4.99 11.49 -32.88
CA TRP A 105 5.53 10.40 -33.71
C TRP A 105 5.59 9.01 -33.02
N TYR A 106 5.37 8.91 -31.70
CA TYR A 106 5.31 7.61 -30.99
C TYR A 106 3.96 6.89 -31.14
N ALA A 107 2.93 7.59 -31.62
CA ALA A 107 1.64 7.00 -31.95
C ALA A 107 1.71 6.35 -33.34
N GLY A 108 2.25 5.13 -33.42
CA GLY A 108 2.10 4.30 -34.63
C GLY A 108 3.30 3.47 -35.09
N LYS A 109 4.42 3.41 -34.35
CA LYS A 109 5.47 2.45 -34.69
C LYS A 109 5.21 1.09 -34.04
N PRO A 110 5.09 -0.01 -34.81
CA PRO A 110 5.16 -1.34 -34.23
C PRO A 110 6.56 -1.55 -33.63
N PRO A 111 6.69 -2.38 -32.57
CA PRO A 111 7.98 -2.64 -31.94
C PRO A 111 8.94 -3.21 -32.99
N GLU A 112 10.07 -2.53 -33.19
CA GLU A 112 11.16 -2.96 -34.05
C GLU A 112 11.62 -4.37 -33.59
N GLY A 113 11.26 -5.40 -34.36
CA GLY A 113 11.56 -6.79 -33.99
C GLY A 113 10.75 -7.90 -34.66
N VAL A 114 9.84 -7.59 -35.59
CA VAL A 114 9.15 -8.63 -36.40
C VAL A 114 9.48 -8.43 -37.87
N CYS A 115 10.27 -9.35 -38.40
CA CYS A 115 10.58 -9.51 -39.80
C CYS A 115 9.34 -10.04 -40.53
N THR A 116 8.76 -9.25 -41.43
CA THR A 116 7.93 -9.79 -42.52
C THR A 116 8.24 -9.04 -43.80
N THR A 117 9.11 -9.64 -44.61
CA THR A 117 9.04 -9.59 -46.07
C THR A 117 7.58 -9.64 -46.53
N TRP A 118 7.19 -8.86 -47.54
CA TRP A 118 6.45 -9.28 -48.75
C TRP A 118 5.82 -8.07 -49.47
N MET A 119 6.37 -7.81 -50.67
CA MET A 119 5.74 -7.34 -51.91
C MET A 119 5.01 -5.99 -51.99
N GLY A 120 5.70 -5.04 -52.64
CA GLY A 120 5.44 -4.66 -54.04
C GLY A 120 4.10 -3.97 -54.38
N LEU A 121 4.17 -2.68 -54.76
CA LEU A 121 3.75 -2.20 -56.08
C LEU A 121 4.14 -0.73 -56.30
N ARG A 122 4.85 -0.52 -57.43
CA ARG A 122 5.09 0.70 -58.20
C ARG A 122 6.29 1.59 -57.85
#